data_AF-A0A920KM44-F1
#
_entry.id   AF-A0A920KM44-F1
#
_cell.length_a   1.000
_cell.length_b   1.000
_cell.length_c   1.000
_cell.angle_alpha   90.00
_cell.angle_beta   90.00
_cell.angle_gamma   90.00
#
_symmetry.space_group_name_H-M   'P 1'
#
loop_
_entity.id
_entity.type
_entity.pdbx_description
1 polymer ?
#
loop_
_entity_poly.entity_id
_entity_poly.type
_entity_poly.pdbx_seq_one_letter_code
_entity_poly.pdbx_strand_id
1 'polypeptide(L)'
;MTHDFEGNRLNSDIIQLTKNSAQLCETLGHHVEEINIDLSAQSILEAWKIIPAINLLNNLENRAKMLGINLKESDLEPLNWAWMNEGRKYTAVDYLRAINNMHKIGRIMADYFEKYDLILSPTVNIKELPLGTVHTDHTDVDRHLNLLFREIAPHTAIFNQTGGPAMSIPCKFLMMECL
;
A
#
# COMPACT_ATOMS: atom_id res chain seq x y z
N MET A 1 -1.12 14.38 7.54
CA MET A 1 0.12 13.57 7.54
C MET A 1 1.13 14.12 6.53
N THR A 2 2.36 14.40 6.96
CA THR A 2 3.46 14.88 6.08
C THR A 2 4.45 13.78 5.69
N HIS A 3 4.36 12.63 6.35
CA HIS A 3 5.18 11.44 6.16
C HIS A 3 4.29 10.22 5.94
N ASP A 4 4.86 9.15 5.38
CA ASP A 4 4.24 7.82 5.39
C ASP A 4 4.36 7.16 6.78
N PHE A 5 3.78 5.96 6.92
CA PHE A 5 3.82 5.19 8.16
C PHE A 5 5.21 4.64 8.51
N GLU A 6 6.18 4.74 7.58
CA GLU A 6 7.58 4.36 7.79
C GLU A 6 8.47 5.57 8.11
N GLY A 7 7.91 6.79 8.11
CA GLY A 7 8.62 8.04 8.35
C GLY A 7 9.26 8.67 7.12
N ASN A 8 9.00 8.17 5.90
CA ASN A 8 9.49 8.81 4.68
C ASN A 8 8.66 10.05 4.34
N ARG A 9 9.35 11.11 3.90
CA ARG A 9 8.70 12.36 3.56
C ARG A 9 7.97 12.26 2.22
N LEU A 10 6.74 12.78 2.20
CA LEU A 10 5.90 12.84 1.00
C LEU A 10 6.32 13.97 0.04
N ASN A 11 5.82 13.90 -1.19
CA ASN A 11 5.98 14.95 -2.18
C ASN A 11 5.40 16.29 -1.64
N SER A 12 6.16 17.37 -1.78
CA SER A 12 5.80 18.68 -1.21
C SER A 12 4.46 19.22 -1.70
N ASP A 13 4.11 18.96 -2.96
CA ASP A 13 2.84 19.43 -3.52
C ASP A 13 1.66 18.63 -2.96
N ILE A 14 1.84 17.32 -2.77
CA ILE A 14 0.84 16.45 -2.14
C ILE A 14 0.66 16.81 -0.66
N ILE A 15 1.76 17.12 0.04
CA ILE A 15 1.70 17.67 1.40
C ILE A 15 0.86 18.94 1.42
N GLN A 16 1.11 19.88 0.51
CA GLN A 16 0.39 21.14 0.47
C GLN A 16 -1.10 20.93 0.16
N LEU A 17 -1.46 20.04 -0.76
CA LEU A 17 -2.85 19.69 -1.05
C LEU A 17 -3.55 19.05 0.16
N THR A 18 -2.84 18.18 0.89
CA THR A 18 -3.36 17.57 2.12
C THR A 18 -3.60 18.62 3.19
N LYS A 19 -2.65 19.55 3.38
CA LYS A 19 -2.79 20.68 4.33
C LYS A 19 -3.95 21.62 3.96
N ASN A 20 -4.14 21.91 2.68
CA ASN A 20 -5.29 22.70 2.23
C ASN A 20 -6.62 22.01 2.55
N SER A 21 -6.69 20.69 2.42
CA SER A 21 -7.89 19.90 2.75
C SER A 21 -8.13 19.88 4.26
N ALA A 22 -7.06 19.72 5.06
CA ALA A 22 -7.11 19.82 6.52
C ALA A 22 -7.64 21.19 6.97
N GLN A 23 -7.12 22.27 6.39
CA GLN A 23 -7.57 23.63 6.68
C GLN A 23 -9.04 23.86 6.31
N LEU A 24 -9.52 23.27 5.20
CA LEU A 24 -10.93 23.32 4.86
C LEU A 24 -11.78 22.66 5.95
N CYS A 25 -11.38 21.48 6.45
CA CYS A 25 -12.06 20.84 7.57
C CYS A 25 -12.09 21.73 8.82
N GLU A 26 -11.00 22.41 9.16
CA GLU A 26 -10.98 23.38 10.26
C GLU A 26 -11.98 24.52 10.06
N THR A 27 -12.04 25.11 8.85
CA THR A 27 -12.99 26.20 8.55
C THR A 27 -14.45 25.75 8.60
N LEU A 28 -14.71 24.45 8.42
CA LEU A 28 -16.04 23.84 8.56
C LEU A 28 -16.38 23.51 10.02
N GLY A 29 -15.48 23.77 10.97
CA GLY A 29 -15.71 23.61 12.41
C GLY A 29 -15.15 22.32 13.01
N HIS A 30 -14.38 21.53 12.25
CA HIS A 30 -13.72 20.34 12.79
C HIS A 30 -12.44 20.70 13.56
N HIS A 31 -12.13 19.93 14.60
CA HIS A 31 -10.80 19.99 15.23
C HIS A 31 -9.83 19.15 14.41
N VAL A 32 -8.73 19.76 13.97
CA VAL A 32 -7.70 19.09 13.17
C VAL A 32 -6.35 19.25 13.87
N GLU A 33 -5.64 18.15 14.02
CA GLU A 33 -4.27 18.16 14.50
C GLU A 33 -3.37 17.26 13.67
N GLU A 34 -2.08 17.58 13.60
CA GLU A 34 -1.10 16.75 12.94
C GLU A 34 -0.66 15.61 13.87
N ILE A 35 -0.94 14.38 13.46
CA ILE A 35 -0.52 13.18 14.17
C ILE A 35 0.63 12.49 13.44
N ASN A 36 1.50 11.85 14.22
CA ASN A 36 2.51 10.94 13.72
C ASN A 36 2.15 9.50 14.13
N ILE A 37 1.94 8.65 13.13
CA ILE A 37 1.70 7.21 13.32
C ILE A 37 2.92 6.49 12.77
N ASP A 38 3.86 6.17 13.66
CA ASP A 38 5.06 5.43 13.29
C ASP A 38 4.81 3.93 13.43
N LEU A 39 4.72 3.26 12.29
CA LEU A 39 4.61 1.80 12.20
C LEU A 39 5.92 1.16 11.73
N SER A 40 6.99 1.91 11.52
CA SER A 40 8.28 1.40 11.02
C SER A 40 8.88 0.32 11.92
N ALA A 41 8.66 0.41 13.23
CA ALA A 41 9.07 -0.61 14.20
C ALA A 41 8.35 -1.97 14.01
N GLN A 42 7.24 -1.99 13.26
CA GLN A 42 6.50 -3.18 12.87
C GLN A 42 6.69 -3.38 11.36
N SER A 43 7.61 -4.23 10.91
CA SER A 43 7.97 -4.38 9.48
C SER A 43 6.75 -4.56 8.53
N ILE A 44 6.22 -3.45 8.02
CA ILE A 44 5.01 -3.41 7.20
C ILE A 44 5.30 -4.05 5.83
N LEU A 45 6.50 -3.78 5.30
CA LEU A 45 6.97 -4.32 4.04
C LEU A 45 7.01 -5.85 4.02
N GLU A 46 7.45 -6.49 5.10
CA GLU A 46 7.46 -7.95 5.18
C GLU A 46 6.03 -8.51 5.05
N ALA A 47 5.05 -7.89 5.72
CA ALA A 47 3.66 -8.29 5.59
C ALA A 47 3.11 -8.02 4.17
N TRP A 48 3.48 -6.89 3.55
CA TRP A 48 3.12 -6.55 2.15
C TRP A 48 3.78 -7.44 1.10
N LYS A 49 4.88 -8.11 1.44
CA LYS A 49 5.55 -9.04 0.53
C LYS A 49 5.11 -10.48 0.76
N ILE A 50 5.18 -10.98 2.00
CA ILE A 50 4.96 -12.40 2.30
C ILE A 50 3.51 -12.81 2.01
N ILE A 51 2.53 -12.04 2.48
CA ILE A 51 1.11 -12.41 2.36
C ILE A 51 0.68 -12.45 0.88
N PRO A 52 0.93 -11.42 0.05
CA PRO A 52 0.58 -11.46 -1.37
C PRO A 52 1.36 -12.53 -2.16
N ALA A 53 2.64 -12.74 -1.87
CA ALA A 53 3.45 -13.76 -2.55
C ALA A 53 2.87 -15.16 -2.37
N ILE A 54 2.53 -15.53 -1.12
CA ILE A 54 1.93 -16.84 -0.80
C ILE A 54 0.52 -16.95 -1.38
N ASN A 55 -0.28 -15.88 -1.32
CA ASN A 55 -1.62 -15.86 -1.92
C ASN A 55 -1.55 -16.06 -3.45
N LEU A 56 -0.63 -15.39 -4.14
CA LEU A 56 -0.44 -15.56 -5.58
C LEU A 56 0.00 -16.99 -5.91
N LEU A 57 0.99 -17.52 -5.18
CA LEU A 57 1.45 -18.91 -5.33
C LEU A 57 0.28 -19.89 -5.22
N ASN A 58 -0.50 -19.82 -4.14
CA ASN A 58 -1.65 -20.68 -3.91
C ASN A 58 -2.70 -20.54 -5.03
N ASN A 59 -3.01 -19.31 -5.44
CA ASN A 59 -4.00 -19.06 -6.50
C ASN A 59 -3.55 -19.63 -7.85
N LEU A 60 -2.28 -19.46 -8.21
CA LEU A 60 -1.73 -19.96 -9.46
C LEU A 60 -1.64 -21.50 -9.48
N GLU A 61 -1.20 -22.13 -8.39
CA GLU A 61 -1.15 -23.59 -8.31
C GLU A 61 -2.55 -24.22 -8.37
N ASN A 62 -3.51 -23.65 -7.66
CA ASN A 62 -4.90 -24.09 -7.74
C ASN A 62 -5.48 -23.89 -9.14
N ARG A 63 -5.18 -22.76 -9.80
CA ARG A 63 -5.63 -22.49 -11.16
C ARG A 63 -5.02 -23.47 -12.16
N ALA A 64 -3.73 -23.74 -12.06
CA ALA A 64 -3.03 -24.70 -12.92
C ALA A 64 -3.63 -26.11 -12.76
N LYS A 65 -3.89 -26.53 -11.51
CA LYS A 65 -4.56 -27.80 -11.19
C LYS A 65 -5.96 -27.88 -11.80
N MET A 66 -6.76 -26.82 -11.70
CA MET A 66 -8.10 -26.78 -12.29
C MET A 66 -8.07 -26.89 -13.82
N LEU A 67 -7.07 -26.30 -14.46
CA LEU A 67 -6.89 -26.35 -15.91
C LEU A 67 -6.23 -27.65 -16.40
N GLY A 68 -5.69 -28.47 -15.50
CA GLY A 68 -4.93 -29.67 -15.85
C GLY A 68 -3.61 -29.36 -16.56
N ILE A 69 -3.06 -28.16 -16.37
CA ILE A 69 -1.80 -27.73 -16.99
C ILE A 69 -0.65 -27.81 -15.99
N ASN A 70 0.55 -28.05 -16.50
CA ASN A 70 1.77 -27.78 -15.75
C ASN A 70 2.20 -26.34 -16.04
N LEU A 71 2.09 -25.46 -15.05
CA LEU A 71 2.39 -24.04 -15.19
C LEU A 71 3.88 -23.81 -15.46
N LYS A 72 4.18 -23.06 -16.51
CA LYS A 72 5.53 -22.67 -16.94
C LYS A 72 5.71 -21.16 -16.84
N GLU A 73 6.96 -20.73 -16.82
CA GLU A 73 7.33 -19.31 -16.83
C GLU A 73 6.70 -18.54 -18.00
N SER A 74 6.66 -19.15 -19.18
CA SER A 74 6.06 -18.58 -20.39
C SER A 74 4.55 -18.35 -20.31
N ASP A 75 3.88 -18.93 -19.31
CA ASP A 75 2.42 -18.83 -19.16
C ASP A 75 2.01 -17.58 -18.36
N LEU A 76 2.97 -16.84 -17.80
CA LEU A 76 2.75 -15.67 -16.94
C LEU A 76 3.60 -14.47 -17.35
N GLU A 77 3.14 -13.28 -16.96
CA GLU A 77 3.99 -12.08 -16.99
C GLU A 77 5.25 -12.30 -16.11
N PRO A 78 6.43 -11.77 -16.49
CA PRO A 78 7.67 -11.97 -15.76
C PRO A 78 7.57 -11.65 -14.26
N LEU A 79 6.88 -10.56 -13.92
CA LEU A 79 6.70 -10.15 -12.53
C LEU A 79 5.82 -11.14 -11.74
N ASN A 80 4.78 -11.70 -12.37
CA ASN A 80 3.91 -12.69 -11.72
C ASN A 80 4.67 -14.00 -11.46
N TRP A 81 5.52 -14.44 -12.41
CA TRP A 81 6.40 -15.59 -12.18
C TRP A 81 7.40 -15.32 -11.05
N ALA A 82 7.98 -14.12 -11.00
CA ALA A 82 8.88 -13.71 -9.92
C ALA A 82 8.19 -13.72 -8.55
N TRP A 83 6.97 -13.18 -8.45
CA TRP A 83 6.16 -13.23 -7.23
C TRP A 83 5.80 -14.65 -6.80
N MET A 84 5.45 -15.52 -7.75
CA MET A 84 5.21 -16.94 -7.46
C MET A 84 6.45 -17.60 -6.87
N ASN A 85 7.63 -17.34 -7.45
CA ASN A 85 8.91 -17.82 -6.93
C ASN A 85 9.28 -17.21 -5.57
N GLU A 86 8.91 -15.95 -5.33
CA GLU A 86 9.04 -15.33 -4.02
C GLU A 86 8.20 -16.05 -2.96
N GLY A 87 6.95 -16.39 -3.29
CA GLY A 87 6.05 -17.13 -2.40
C GLY A 87 6.61 -18.49 -1.99
N ARG A 88 7.32 -19.17 -2.89
CA ARG A 88 7.96 -20.48 -2.65
C ARG A 88 9.10 -20.44 -1.64
N LYS A 89 9.67 -19.26 -1.37
CA LYS A 89 10.77 -19.09 -0.40
C LYS A 89 10.26 -19.10 1.05
N TYR A 90 8.98 -18.78 1.26
CA TYR A 90 8.43 -18.58 2.59
C TYR A 90 7.81 -19.85 3.17
N THR A 91 7.99 -20.05 4.48
CA THR A 91 7.37 -21.15 5.21
C THR A 91 6.01 -20.76 5.77
N ALA A 92 5.23 -21.75 6.24
CA ALA A 92 4.00 -21.50 6.97
C ALA A 92 4.22 -20.65 8.25
N VAL A 93 5.40 -20.77 8.87
CA VAL A 93 5.75 -19.97 10.06
C VAL A 93 6.00 -18.50 9.67
N ASP A 94 6.63 -18.25 8.53
CA ASP A 94 6.84 -16.87 8.04
C ASP A 94 5.50 -16.21 7.71
N TYR A 95 4.59 -16.94 7.06
CA TYR A 95 3.22 -16.49 6.85
C TYR A 95 2.49 -16.17 8.16
N LEU A 96 2.54 -17.06 9.14
CA LEU A 96 1.90 -16.85 10.44
C LEU A 96 2.46 -15.62 11.16
N ARG A 97 3.78 -15.39 11.08
CA ARG A 97 4.43 -14.18 11.62
C ARG A 97 3.93 -12.92 10.92
N ALA A 98 3.86 -12.93 9.58
CA ALA A 98 3.36 -11.82 8.79
C ALA A 98 1.89 -11.47 9.14
N ILE A 99 1.02 -12.48 9.26
CA ILE A 99 -0.37 -12.30 9.70
C ILE A 99 -0.45 -11.73 11.11
N ASN A 100 0.35 -12.24 12.05
CA ASN A 100 0.40 -11.70 13.41
C ASN A 100 0.88 -10.25 13.44
N ASN A 101 1.83 -9.87 12.57
CA ASN A 101 2.27 -8.49 12.44
C ASN A 101 1.13 -7.60 11.91
N MET A 102 0.42 -8.05 10.88
CA MET A 102 -0.76 -7.36 10.34
C MET A 102 -1.82 -7.11 11.42
N HIS A 103 -2.09 -8.10 12.29
CA HIS A 103 -3.01 -7.93 13.42
C HIS A 103 -2.48 -6.96 14.49
N LYS A 104 -1.16 -6.91 14.73
CA LYS A 104 -0.56 -5.91 15.64
C LYS A 104 -0.77 -4.50 15.11
N ILE A 105 -0.49 -4.29 13.84
CA ILE A 105 -0.74 -3.02 13.13
C ILE A 105 -2.21 -2.62 13.25
N GLY A 106 -3.14 -3.56 13.05
CA GLY A 106 -4.58 -3.30 13.21
C GLY A 106 -4.97 -2.79 14.59
N ARG A 107 -4.39 -3.36 15.66
CA ARG A 107 -4.62 -2.86 17.03
C ARG A 107 -4.04 -1.47 17.25
N ILE A 108 -2.86 -1.19 16.71
CA ILE A 108 -2.27 0.15 16.79
C ILE A 108 -3.21 1.17 16.11
N MET A 109 -3.67 0.87 14.89
CA MET A 109 -4.60 1.74 14.19
C MET A 109 -5.91 1.92 14.98
N ALA A 110 -6.44 0.86 15.60
CA ALA A 110 -7.62 0.96 16.47
C ALA A 110 -7.39 1.91 17.65
N ASP A 111 -6.23 1.86 18.31
CA ASP A 111 -5.90 2.78 19.42
C ASP A 111 -5.89 4.26 18.99
N TYR A 112 -5.60 4.55 17.71
CA TYR A 112 -5.76 5.90 17.15
C TYR A 112 -7.22 6.24 16.89
N PHE A 113 -8.03 5.31 16.36
CA PHE A 113 -9.45 5.53 16.15
C PHE A 113 -10.27 5.67 17.44
N GLU A 114 -9.77 5.21 18.59
CA GLU A 114 -10.34 5.53 19.91
C GLU A 114 -10.16 7.01 20.30
N LYS A 115 -9.26 7.73 19.62
CA LYS A 115 -8.93 9.15 19.89
C LYS A 115 -9.39 10.08 18.77
N TYR A 116 -9.51 9.56 17.55
CA TYR A 116 -9.79 10.32 16.34
C TYR A 116 -10.96 9.69 15.58
N ASP A 117 -11.94 10.51 15.21
CA ASP A 117 -13.06 10.04 14.37
C ASP A 117 -12.58 9.66 12.95
N LEU A 118 -11.57 10.35 12.43
CA LEU A 118 -11.05 10.20 11.07
C LEU A 118 -9.54 10.43 11.02
N ILE A 119 -8.88 9.72 10.11
CA ILE A 119 -7.49 10.00 9.71
C ILE A 119 -7.50 10.59 8.31
N LEU A 120 -6.98 11.82 8.17
CA LEU A 120 -6.80 12.48 6.87
C LEU A 120 -5.36 12.27 6.36
N SER A 121 -5.25 11.46 5.30
CA SER A 121 -4.00 11.22 4.56
C SER A 121 -4.22 11.45 3.06
N PRO A 122 -3.16 11.74 2.29
CA PRO A 122 -3.27 11.68 0.84
C PRO A 122 -3.55 10.24 0.37
N THR A 123 -4.36 10.09 -0.67
CA THR A 123 -4.61 8.78 -1.30
C THR A 123 -3.39 8.32 -2.11
N VAL A 124 -2.74 9.24 -2.82
CA VAL A 124 -1.54 9.02 -3.63
C VAL A 124 -0.51 10.12 -3.39
N ASN A 125 0.76 9.79 -3.57
CA ASN A 125 1.93 10.67 -3.34
C ASN A 125 2.54 11.20 -4.66
N ILE A 126 1.86 10.99 -5.78
CA ILE A 126 2.23 11.47 -7.11
C ILE A 126 1.15 12.37 -7.69
N LYS A 127 1.56 13.29 -8.58
CA LYS A 127 0.62 14.18 -9.30
C LYS A 127 -0.01 13.53 -10.52
N GLU A 128 0.78 12.72 -11.20
CA GLU A 128 0.43 12.08 -12.47
C GLU A 128 1.08 10.70 -12.53
N LEU A 129 0.42 9.78 -13.23
CA LEU A 129 0.93 8.45 -13.50
C LEU A 129 0.89 8.22 -15.02
N PRO A 130 1.94 8.61 -15.76
CA PRO A 130 1.99 8.41 -17.20
C PRO A 130 1.78 6.94 -17.59
N LEU A 131 1.16 6.73 -18.76
CA LEU A 131 1.00 5.37 -19.27
C LEU A 131 2.39 4.74 -19.46
N GLY A 132 2.52 3.50 -18.99
CA GLY A 132 3.78 2.76 -19.02
C GLY A 132 4.65 2.95 -17.78
N THR A 133 4.33 3.82 -16.81
CA THR A 133 5.21 3.97 -15.62
C THR A 133 5.30 2.69 -14.76
N VAL A 134 4.21 1.94 -14.64
CA VAL A 134 4.16 0.69 -13.87
C VAL A 134 4.29 -0.49 -14.83
N HIS A 135 5.50 -1.00 -14.98
CA HIS A 135 5.80 -2.15 -15.84
C HIS A 135 5.74 -3.48 -15.06
N THR A 136 5.44 -4.57 -15.76
CA THR A 136 5.42 -5.94 -15.24
C THR A 136 6.32 -6.89 -16.05
N ASP A 137 7.08 -6.37 -17.02
CA ASP A 137 8.01 -7.08 -17.89
C ASP A 137 9.41 -7.29 -17.25
N HIS A 138 9.49 -7.19 -15.93
CA HIS A 138 10.70 -7.41 -15.13
C HIS A 138 10.43 -8.36 -13.96
N THR A 139 11.49 -8.84 -13.32
CA THR A 139 11.39 -9.80 -12.20
C THR A 139 11.72 -9.22 -10.83
N ASP A 140 12.04 -7.91 -10.77
CA ASP A 140 12.36 -7.20 -9.52
C ASP A 140 11.12 -6.88 -8.67
N VAL A 141 10.74 -7.81 -7.80
CA VAL A 141 9.59 -7.69 -6.90
C VAL A 141 9.75 -6.53 -5.91
N ASP A 142 10.94 -6.34 -5.35
CA ASP A 142 11.17 -5.33 -4.31
C ASP A 142 11.11 -3.91 -4.89
N ARG A 143 11.69 -3.69 -6.07
CA ARG A 143 11.53 -2.41 -6.77
C ARG A 143 10.06 -2.12 -7.08
N HIS A 144 9.30 -3.13 -7.53
CA HIS A 144 7.88 -2.96 -7.82
C HIS A 144 7.08 -2.58 -6.58
N LEU A 145 7.34 -3.25 -5.45
CA LEU A 145 6.69 -2.96 -4.17
C LEU A 145 7.02 -1.55 -3.68
N ASN A 146 8.29 -1.12 -3.75
CA ASN A 146 8.69 0.23 -3.37
C ASN A 146 7.99 1.30 -4.24
N LEU A 147 7.91 1.08 -5.55
CA LEU A 147 7.18 1.97 -6.46
C LEU A 147 5.70 2.11 -6.04
N LEU A 148 4.99 0.99 -5.85
CA LEU A 148 3.57 1.04 -5.52
C LEU A 148 3.30 1.59 -4.11
N PHE A 149 4.04 1.13 -3.10
CA PHE A 149 3.70 1.34 -1.70
C PHE A 149 4.54 2.40 -0.98
N ARG A 150 5.54 3.00 -1.62
CA ARG A 150 6.24 4.17 -1.07
C ARG A 150 6.13 5.37 -1.98
N GLU A 151 6.34 5.16 -3.28
CA GLU A 151 6.35 6.28 -4.23
C GLU A 151 4.93 6.69 -4.63
N ILE A 152 4.05 5.73 -4.93
CA ILE A 152 2.72 6.01 -5.49
C ILE A 152 1.63 6.15 -4.41
N ALA A 153 1.42 5.12 -3.57
CA ALA A 153 0.25 5.08 -2.67
C ALA A 153 0.63 4.63 -1.24
N PRO A 154 1.42 5.43 -0.50
CA PRO A 154 2.02 4.99 0.76
C PRO A 154 1.05 4.74 1.91
N HIS A 155 -0.16 5.31 1.87
CA HIS A 155 -1.12 5.19 2.98
C HIS A 155 -2.22 4.17 2.73
N THR A 156 -2.46 3.72 1.49
CA THR A 156 -3.67 2.94 1.18
C THR A 156 -3.58 1.48 1.64
N ALA A 157 -2.39 0.88 1.53
CA ALA A 157 -2.17 -0.53 1.83
C ALA A 157 -2.44 -0.90 3.30
N ILE A 158 -2.25 0.05 4.23
CA ILE A 158 -2.53 -0.20 5.66
C ILE A 158 -4.01 -0.44 5.92
N PHE A 159 -4.89 0.26 5.21
CA PHE A 159 -6.34 0.12 5.40
C PHE A 159 -6.85 -1.19 4.79
N ASN A 160 -6.26 -1.64 3.68
CA ASN A 160 -6.53 -2.98 3.13
C ASN A 160 -6.12 -4.10 4.10
N GLN A 161 -5.00 -3.92 4.80
CA GLN A 161 -4.47 -4.91 5.74
C GLN A 161 -5.25 -4.98 7.05
N THR A 162 -5.59 -3.81 7.59
CA THR A 162 -6.29 -3.72 8.88
C THR A 162 -7.80 -3.89 8.73
N GLY A 163 -8.33 -3.81 7.50
CA GLY A 163 -9.76 -3.82 7.22
C GLY A 163 -10.47 -2.53 7.63
N GLY A 164 -9.70 -1.45 7.89
CA GLY A 164 -10.25 -0.15 8.24
C GLY A 164 -11.03 0.47 7.07
N PRO A 165 -12.18 1.11 7.33
CA PRO A 165 -12.92 1.80 6.28
C PRO A 165 -12.10 2.99 5.74
N ALA A 166 -12.00 3.10 4.42
CA ALA A 166 -11.31 4.21 3.77
C ALA A 166 -12.10 4.68 2.55
N MET A 167 -12.07 5.99 2.29
CA MET A 167 -12.65 6.60 1.10
C MET A 167 -11.70 7.65 0.51
N SER A 168 -11.68 7.76 -0.81
CA SER A 168 -10.94 8.82 -1.51
C SER A 168 -11.90 9.93 -1.91
N ILE A 169 -11.61 11.17 -1.48
CA ILE A 169 -12.41 12.35 -1.79
C ILE A 169 -11.61 13.23 -2.78
N PRO A 170 -12.16 13.56 -3.96
CA PRO A 170 -11.51 14.51 -4.87
C PRO A 170 -11.53 15.93 -4.28
N CYS A 171 -10.43 16.35 -3.67
CA CYS A 171 -10.36 17.66 -2.99
C CYS A 171 -9.89 18.82 -3.89
N LYS A 172 -9.06 18.56 -4.91
CA LYS A 172 -8.60 19.55 -5.90
C LYS A 172 -8.21 18.89 -7.22
N PHE A 173 -8.37 19.61 -8.32
CA PHE A 173 -7.72 19.29 -9.59
C PHE A 173 -6.36 19.98 -9.65
N LEU A 174 -5.32 19.21 -9.93
CA LEU A 174 -4.06 19.77 -10.42
C LEU A 174 -4.26 20.07 -11.91
N MET A 175 -4.12 21.32 -12.32
CA MET A 175 -4.15 21.63 -13.75
C MET A 175 -2.91 21.01 -14.39
N MET A 176 -3.10 20.00 -15.23
CA MET A 176 -2.07 19.56 -16.16
C MET A 176 -1.98 20.61 -17.26
N GLU A 177 -0.82 21.26 -17.39
CA GLU A 177 -0.52 22.01 -18.59
C GLU A 177 -0.42 21.00 -19.73
N CYS A 178 -1.45 20.94 -20.58
CA CYS A 178 -1.36 20.20 -21.83
C CYS A 178 -0.27 20.86 -22.67
N LEU A 179 0.86 20.18 -22.85
CA LEU A 179 1.87 20.50 -23.85
C LEU A 179 1.35 20.20 -25.26
#